data_AF-A0A3D1Q9Q7-F1
#
_entry.id   AF-A0A3D1Q9Q7-F1
#
_cell.length_a   1.000
_cell.length_b   1.000
_cell.length_c   1.000
_cell.angle_alpha   90.00
_cell.angle_beta   90.00
_cell.angle_gamma   90.00
#
_symmetry.space_group_name_H-M   'P 1'
#
loop_
_entity.id
_entity.type
_entity.pdbx_description
1 polymer ?
#
loop_
_entity_poly.entity_id
_entity_poly.type
_entity_poly.pdbx_seq_one_letter_code
_entity_poly.pdbx_strand_id
1 'polypeptide(L)'
;MGYLGGEAVVGGFVITKSAGKSVDPNKLNHIFGKSEHNLGGLLKKYSGDQTKAFNALESATQKYVNKNNITGNFKDIVVNVKGVNVTVRGTVIDGQVKIGTAFIP
;
A
#
# COMPACT_ATOMS: atom_id res chain seq x y z
N MET A 1 -27.93 -5.89 -36.98
CA MET A 1 -26.62 -5.98 -37.68
C MET A 1 -25.54 -5.46 -36.75
N GLY A 2 -24.69 -6.22 -36.05
CA GLY A 2 -24.36 -7.65 -36.10
C GLY A 2 -23.00 -7.91 -36.75
N TYR A 3 -21.92 -7.93 -35.95
CA TYR A 3 -20.64 -8.68 -36.06
C TYR A 3 -20.03 -8.61 -34.64
N LEU A 4 -19.95 -9.64 -33.77
CA LEU A 4 -19.43 -11.02 -33.82
C LEU A 4 -17.92 -11.14 -34.17
N GLY A 5 -17.15 -11.55 -33.15
CA GLY A 5 -15.73 -11.90 -33.14
C GLY A 5 -15.06 -11.27 -31.92
N GLY A 6 -14.67 -11.95 -30.84
CA GLY A 6 -14.33 -13.35 -30.65
C GLY A 6 -13.00 -13.38 -29.92
N GLU A 7 -13.00 -13.18 -28.59
CA GLU A 7 -11.83 -13.42 -27.75
C GLU A 7 -12.11 -14.62 -26.86
N ALA A 8 -11.29 -15.65 -27.07
CA ALA A 8 -11.40 -16.96 -26.46
C ALA A 8 -11.13 -16.88 -24.94
N VAL A 9 -12.12 -17.27 -24.14
CA VAL A 9 -11.93 -17.60 -22.73
C VAL A 9 -11.25 -18.97 -22.62
N VAL A 10 -9.93 -18.97 -22.64
CA VAL A 10 -9.11 -20.16 -22.37
C VAL A 10 -8.51 -20.04 -20.98
N GLY A 11 -8.91 -20.95 -20.09
CA GLY A 11 -8.11 -21.31 -18.92
C GLY A 11 -8.37 -20.49 -17.65
N GLY A 12 -9.24 -21.02 -16.80
CA GLY A 12 -9.05 -21.06 -15.35
C GLY A 12 -8.75 -19.75 -14.63
N PHE A 13 -9.80 -19.04 -14.21
CA PHE A 13 -9.77 -18.43 -12.89
C PHE A 13 -11.13 -18.60 -12.20
N VAL A 14 -11.28 -19.78 -11.61
CA VAL A 14 -12.33 -20.07 -10.65
C VAL A 14 -12.05 -19.28 -9.36
N ILE A 15 -13.07 -18.54 -8.92
CA ILE A 15 -13.39 -18.13 -7.55
C ILE A 15 -12.38 -17.27 -6.76
N THR A 16 -12.76 -16.02 -6.44
CA THR A 16 -13.26 -15.62 -5.11
C THR A 16 -13.10 -14.12 -4.86
N LYS A 17 -14.22 -13.53 -4.47
CA LYS A 17 -14.40 -12.37 -3.60
C LYS A 17 -13.17 -12.07 -2.70
N SER A 18 -12.61 -10.87 -2.85
CA SER A 18 -11.64 -10.24 -1.93
C SER A 18 -10.25 -10.86 -1.82
N ALA A 19 -9.40 -10.65 -2.82
CA ALA A 19 -7.95 -10.56 -2.61
C ALA A 19 -7.58 -9.21 -1.96
N GLY A 20 -8.22 -8.89 -0.83
CA GLY A 20 -7.66 -7.88 0.07
C GLY A 20 -6.42 -8.50 0.67
N LYS A 21 -5.23 -7.93 0.44
CA LYS A 21 -4.05 -8.23 1.27
C LYS A 21 -4.51 -8.15 2.72
N SER A 22 -4.71 -9.31 3.37
CA SER A 22 -5.02 -9.37 4.79
C SER A 22 -3.76 -8.95 5.52
N VAL A 23 -3.57 -7.64 5.64
CA VAL A 23 -2.53 -7.10 6.48
C VAL A 23 -2.97 -7.40 7.91
N ASP A 24 -2.14 -8.13 8.65
CA ASP A 24 -2.48 -8.56 10.00
C ASP A 24 -2.95 -7.37 10.84
N PRO A 25 -4.12 -7.45 11.49
CA PRO A 25 -4.63 -6.37 12.33
C PRO A 25 -3.67 -6.04 13.46
N ASN A 26 -2.87 -7.01 13.94
CA ASN A 26 -1.80 -6.75 14.91
C ASN A 26 -0.67 -5.88 14.32
N LYS A 27 -0.31 -6.08 13.06
CA LYS A 27 0.71 -5.28 12.37
C LYS A 27 0.19 -3.88 12.06
N LEU A 28 -1.08 -3.79 11.68
CA LEU A 28 -1.76 -2.51 11.51
C LEU A 28 -1.85 -1.77 12.84
N ASN A 29 -2.23 -2.42 13.94
CA ASN A 29 -2.26 -1.80 15.26
C ASN A 29 -0.84 -1.46 15.77
N HIS A 30 0.19 -2.20 15.36
CA HIS A 30 1.58 -1.84 15.67
C HIS A 30 2.05 -0.57 14.93
N ILE A 31 1.64 -0.39 13.65
CA ILE A 31 2.05 0.76 12.83
C ILE A 31 1.14 1.99 13.06
N PHE A 32 -0.17 1.76 13.22
CA PHE A 32 -1.21 2.79 13.31
C PHE A 32 -1.82 2.94 14.70
N GLY A 33 -1.62 2.00 15.62
CA GLY A 33 -2.18 2.05 16.97
C GLY A 33 -1.43 2.97 17.93
N LYS A 34 -0.29 3.53 17.49
CA LYS A 34 0.39 4.61 18.20
C LYS A 34 -0.04 5.96 17.65
N SER A 35 -0.78 6.73 18.44
CA SER A 35 -1.15 8.12 18.11
C SER A 35 0.07 9.01 17.83
N GLU A 36 1.25 8.66 18.36
CA GLU A 36 2.53 9.30 18.05
C GLU A 36 2.91 9.29 16.57
N HIS A 37 2.32 8.41 15.76
CA HIS A 37 2.63 8.32 14.34
C HIS A 37 1.79 9.29 13.48
N ASN A 38 0.83 10.04 14.07
CA ASN A 38 -0.13 10.93 13.39
C ASN A 38 -0.89 10.31 12.20
N LEU A 39 -0.79 9.00 11.99
CA LEU A 39 -1.46 8.29 10.91
C LEU A 39 -2.98 8.25 11.08
N GLY A 40 -3.51 8.66 12.23
CA GLY A 40 -4.93 8.84 12.49
C GLY A 40 -5.61 9.79 11.48
N GLY A 41 -4.90 10.84 11.03
CA GLY A 41 -5.41 11.77 10.02
C GLY A 41 -5.59 11.09 8.64
N LEU A 42 -4.60 10.30 8.23
CA LEU A 42 -4.68 9.47 7.02
C LEU A 42 -5.78 8.43 7.15
N LEU A 43 -5.84 7.73 8.28
CA LEU A 43 -6.86 6.74 8.60
C LEU A 43 -8.28 7.27 8.49
N LYS A 44 -8.55 8.47 9.01
CA LYS A 44 -9.84 9.13 8.85
C LYS A 44 -10.22 9.34 7.39
N LYS A 45 -9.26 9.62 6.50
CA LYS A 45 -9.50 9.73 5.04
C LYS A 45 -9.87 8.38 4.39
N TYR A 46 -9.53 7.28 5.04
CA TYR A 46 -9.89 5.92 4.65
C TYR A 46 -11.02 5.34 5.52
N SER A 47 -11.83 6.18 6.19
CA SER A 47 -12.92 5.74 7.07
C SER A 47 -12.48 4.85 8.25
N GLY A 48 -11.22 4.95 8.68
CA GLY A 48 -10.64 4.07 9.71
C GLY A 48 -10.09 2.74 9.18
N ASP A 49 -10.11 2.52 7.86
CA ASP A 49 -9.54 1.31 7.25
C ASP A 49 -8.01 1.35 7.23
N GLN A 50 -7.39 0.77 8.26
CA GLN A 50 -5.92 0.64 8.36
C GLN A 50 -5.33 -0.15 7.19
N THR A 51 -6.00 -1.21 6.74
CA THR A 51 -5.57 -2.05 5.61
C THR A 51 -5.53 -1.26 4.30
N LYS A 52 -6.56 -0.42 4.04
CA LYS A 52 -6.60 0.41 2.83
C LYS A 52 -5.55 1.51 2.87
N ALA A 53 -5.39 2.15 4.04
CA ALA A 53 -4.37 3.16 4.24
C ALA A 53 -2.96 2.57 4.03
N PHE A 54 -2.69 1.39 4.60
CA PHE A 54 -1.42 0.67 4.42
C PHE A 54 -1.19 0.27 2.96
N ASN A 55 -2.19 -0.30 2.29
CA ASN A 55 -2.06 -0.71 0.90
C ASN A 55 -1.79 0.49 -0.02
N ALA A 56 -2.47 1.62 0.21
CA ALA A 56 -2.22 2.85 -0.53
C ALA A 56 -0.80 3.39 -0.27
N LEU A 57 -0.33 3.33 0.97
CA LEU A 57 1.04 3.66 1.36
C LEU A 57 2.07 2.77 0.69
N GLU A 58 1.89 1.46 0.74
CA GLU A 58 2.76 0.48 0.10
C GLU A 58 2.82 0.72 -1.42
N SER A 59 1.67 0.91 -2.06
CA SER A 59 1.59 1.19 -3.50
C SER A 59 2.27 2.51 -3.86
N ALA A 60 2.03 3.59 -3.10
CA ALA A 60 2.67 4.88 -3.33
C ALA A 60 4.19 4.82 -3.10
N THR A 61 4.62 4.13 -2.05
CA THR A 61 6.04 3.92 -1.75
C THR A 61 6.70 3.08 -2.83
N GLN A 62 6.06 2.02 -3.30
CA GLN A 62 6.56 1.18 -4.37
C GLN A 62 6.70 1.95 -5.68
N LYS A 63 5.73 2.80 -6.03
CA LYS A 63 5.85 3.71 -7.18
C LYS A 63 7.01 4.69 -7.02
N TYR A 64 7.17 5.27 -5.83
CA TYR A 64 8.24 6.22 -5.55
C TYR A 64 9.62 5.57 -5.63
N VAL A 65 9.76 4.40 -5.01
CA VAL A 65 10.98 3.58 -5.03
C VAL A 65 11.36 3.17 -6.45
N ASN A 66 10.41 2.65 -7.23
CA ASN A 66 10.65 2.27 -8.63
C ASN A 66 11.03 3.50 -9.48
N LYS A 67 10.33 4.62 -9.31
CA LYS A 67 10.61 5.86 -10.06
C LYS A 67 12.00 6.43 -9.76
N ASN A 68 12.43 6.36 -8.50
CA ASN A 68 13.72 6.88 -8.05
C ASN A 68 14.83 5.81 -8.01
N ASN A 69 14.56 4.58 -8.48
CA ASN A 69 15.46 3.43 -8.41
C ASN A 69 16.08 3.22 -7.01
N ILE A 70 15.29 3.42 -5.96
CA ILE A 70 15.74 3.28 -4.58
C ILE A 70 15.86 1.79 -4.27
N THR A 71 17.02 1.37 -3.80
CA THR A 71 17.28 -0.02 -3.42
C THR A 71 17.95 -0.05 -2.04
N GLY A 72 17.71 -1.12 -1.29
CA GLY A 72 18.21 -1.22 0.08
C GLY A 72 17.37 -0.47 1.12
N ASN A 73 18.01 -0.08 2.22
CA ASN A 73 17.35 0.51 3.37
C ASN A 73 17.03 1.99 3.14
N PHE A 74 15.77 2.38 3.32
CA PHE A 74 15.34 3.76 3.25
C PHE A 74 14.74 4.19 4.59
N LYS A 75 15.29 5.27 5.13
CA LYS A 75 14.78 5.94 6.32
C LYS A 75 14.41 7.33 5.84
N ASP A 76 13.13 7.69 5.95
CA ASP A 76 12.61 9.02 5.65
C ASP A 76 12.22 9.26 4.18
N ILE A 77 11.57 8.27 3.55
CA ILE A 77 10.87 8.49 2.27
C ILE A 77 9.55 9.18 2.56
N VAL A 78 9.36 10.39 2.04
CA VAL A 78 8.07 11.07 2.09
C VAL A 78 7.30 10.72 0.82
N VAL A 79 6.19 10.00 0.97
CA VAL A 79 5.23 9.76 -0.11
C VAL A 79 3.94 10.53 0.11
N ASN A 80 3.42 11.11 -0.97
CA ASN A 80 2.11 11.75 -0.93
C ASN A 80 1.02 10.71 -1.19
N VAL A 81 0.13 10.51 -0.23
CA VAL A 81 -1.02 9.60 -0.33
C VAL A 81 -2.29 10.40 -0.07
N LYS A 82 -3.12 10.58 -1.10
CA LYS A 82 -4.37 11.39 -1.02
C LYS A 82 -4.15 12.80 -0.44
N GLY A 83 -3.05 13.46 -0.81
CA GLY A 83 -2.73 14.82 -0.35
C GLY A 83 -2.14 14.88 1.06
N VAL A 84 -1.87 13.74 1.69
CA VAL A 84 -1.17 13.65 2.97
C VAL A 84 0.26 13.20 2.69
N ASN A 85 1.23 13.98 3.16
CA ASN A 85 2.63 13.58 3.12
C ASN A 85 2.89 12.62 4.28
N VAL A 86 3.25 11.39 3.95
CA VAL A 86 3.52 10.35 4.94
C VAL A 86 4.98 9.93 4.81
N THR A 87 5.70 9.98 5.93
CA THR A 87 7.06 9.51 6.04
C THR A 87 7.06 8.01 6.28
N VAL A 88 7.78 7.27 5.45
CA VAL A 88 7.87 5.81 5.46
C VAL A 88 9.31 5.40 5.67
N ARG A 89 9.50 4.44 6.57
CA ARG A 89 10.77 3.81 6.87
C ARG A 89 10.67 2.31 6.60
N GLY A 90 11.64 1.79 5.88
CA GLY A 90 11.60 0.42 5.42
C GLY A 90 12.83 0.05 4.62
N THR A 91 12.73 -1.07 3.92
CA THR A 91 13.80 -1.54 3.05
C THR A 91 13.20 -2.13 1.78
N VAL A 92 13.89 -1.93 0.67
CA VAL A 92 13.54 -2.55 -0.60
C VAL A 92 14.42 -3.78 -0.73
N ILE A 93 13.79 -4.95 -0.74
CA ILE A 93 14.48 -6.25 -0.91
C ILE A 93 13.84 -6.91 -2.11
N ASP A 94 14.64 -7.29 -3.10
CA ASP A 94 14.15 -7.97 -4.32
C ASP A 94 13.10 -7.15 -5.10
N GLY A 95 13.28 -5.82 -5.17
CA GLY A 95 12.32 -4.91 -5.80
C GLY A 95 10.99 -4.73 -5.05
N GLN A 96 10.81 -5.40 -3.91
CA GLN A 96 9.63 -5.27 -3.06
C GLN A 96 9.91 -4.34 -1.89
N VAL A 97 9.01 -3.36 -1.71
CA VAL A 97 9.05 -2.44 -0.58
C VAL A 97 8.55 -3.15 0.66
N LYS A 98 9.41 -3.26 1.68
CA LYS A 98 9.04 -3.69 3.03
C LYS A 98 8.98 -2.49 3.96
N ILE A 99 7.77 -2.04 4.24
CA ILE A 99 7.52 -0.99 5.23
C ILE A 99 7.66 -1.58 6.63
N GLY A 100 8.59 -1.05 7.42
CA GLY A 100 8.71 -1.36 8.85
C GLY A 100 7.87 -0.40 9.69
N THR A 101 7.88 0.88 9.34
CA THR A 101 7.17 1.93 10.07
C THR A 101 6.77 3.06 9.14
N ALA A 102 5.64 3.70 9.39
CA ALA A 102 5.25 4.96 8.75
C ALA A 102 4.77 5.94 9.84
N PHE A 103 4.95 7.23 9.60
CA PHE A 103 4.46 8.31 10.48
C PHE A 103 4.32 9.62 9.70
N ILE A 104 3.58 10.57 10.26
CA ILE A 104 3.43 11.93 9.75
C ILE A 104 4.04 12.86 10.82
N PRO A 105 5.09 13.66 10.49
CA PRO A 105 5.62 14.66 11.41
C PRO A 105 4.66 15.83 11.62
#